data_AF-A0A3S3LXR7-F1
#
_entry.id   AF-A0A3S3LXR7-F1
#
_cell.length_a   1.000
_cell.length_b   1.000
_cell.length_c   1.000
_cell.angle_alpha   90.00
_cell.angle_beta   90.00
_cell.angle_gamma   90.00
#
_symmetry.space_group_name_H-M   'P 1'
#
loop_
_entity.id
_entity.type
_entity.pdbx_description
1 polymer ?
#
loop_
_entity_poly.entity_id
_entity_poly.type
_entity_poly.pdbx_seq_one_letter_code
_entity_poly.pdbx_strand_id
1 'polypeptide(L)'
;AGDQLPPLALAAGGLLTGTLVMAVLVGTGVLPFAAPAITVPMFGAEVPGILPLLWVGGVATTLGYALGVIAVPLIGSRVASFVGLSEVLFALGFAWLLLGETPAPVQFLGGAVLLAGVVLVRMDATDPVERRTETATIPVVPAP
;
A
#
# COMPACT_ATOMS: atom_id res chain seq x y z
N ALA A 1 -11.54 6.49 -28.91
CA ALA A 1 -12.10 5.70 -27.81
C ALA A 1 -10.94 5.03 -27.10
N GLY A 2 -10.26 5.80 -26.27
CA GLY A 2 -9.04 5.39 -25.59
C GLY A 2 -8.93 6.12 -24.27
N ASP A 3 -8.21 5.50 -23.34
CA ASP A 3 -7.20 6.14 -22.52
C ASP A 3 -7.42 6.29 -21.01
N GLN A 4 -8.34 5.56 -20.38
CA GLN A 4 -8.19 5.25 -18.95
C GLN A 4 -8.57 3.80 -18.66
N LEU A 5 -7.57 2.92 -18.57
CA LEU A 5 -7.74 1.60 -17.99
C LEU A 5 -8.22 1.77 -16.54
N PRO A 6 -9.23 1.01 -16.08
CA PRO A 6 -9.64 1.05 -14.68
C PRO A 6 -8.40 0.87 -13.78
N PRO A 7 -8.23 1.68 -12.71
CA PRO A 7 -7.04 1.58 -11.84
C PRO A 7 -6.82 0.16 -11.30
N LEU A 8 -7.92 -0.56 -11.03
CA LEU A 8 -7.89 -1.96 -10.62
C LEU A 8 -7.34 -2.89 -11.70
N ALA A 9 -7.62 -2.63 -12.99
CA ALA A 9 -7.09 -3.42 -14.10
C ALA A 9 -5.59 -3.21 -14.27
N LEU A 10 -5.09 -1.99 -14.12
CA LEU A 10 -3.65 -1.70 -14.11
C LEU A 10 -2.95 -2.37 -12.93
N ALA A 11 -3.52 -2.28 -11.73
CA ALA A 11 -2.97 -2.95 -10.54
C ALA A 11 -2.94 -4.48 -10.71
N ALA A 12 -4.03 -5.09 -11.18
CA ALA A 12 -4.10 -6.52 -11.45
C ALA A 12 -3.08 -6.96 -12.50
N GLY A 13 -2.91 -6.19 -13.59
CA GLY A 13 -1.90 -6.46 -14.61
C GLY A 13 -0.48 -6.42 -14.06
N GLY A 14 -0.16 -5.43 -13.23
CA GLY A 14 1.14 -5.33 -12.54
C GLY A 14 1.39 -6.51 -11.58
N LEU A 15 0.39 -6.88 -10.79
CA LEU A 15 0.47 -8.02 -9.86
C LEU A 15 0.65 -9.35 -10.59
N LEU A 16 -0.08 -9.57 -11.70
CA LEU A 16 0.10 -10.76 -12.54
C LEU A 16 1.49 -10.82 -13.15
N THR A 17 1.99 -9.68 -13.65
CA THR A 17 3.34 -9.59 -14.22
C THR A 17 4.40 -9.89 -13.16
N GLY A 18 4.30 -9.28 -11.98
CA GLY A 18 5.20 -9.54 -10.86
C GLY A 18 5.15 -11.00 -10.39
N THR A 19 3.95 -11.59 -10.33
CA THR A 19 3.76 -13.01 -9.99
C THR A 19 4.44 -13.92 -11.00
N LEU A 20 4.30 -13.63 -12.30
CA LEU A 20 4.95 -14.40 -13.36
C LEU A 20 6.47 -14.31 -13.27
N VAL A 21 7.01 -13.10 -13.07
CA VAL A 21 8.45 -12.88 -12.90
C VAL A 21 8.96 -13.65 -11.69
N MET A 22 8.28 -13.58 -10.55
CA MET A 22 8.64 -14.34 -9.36
C MET A 22 8.57 -15.85 -9.59
N ALA A 23 7.52 -16.34 -10.26
CA ALA A 23 7.39 -17.76 -10.59
C ALA A 23 8.54 -18.25 -11.48
N VAL A 24 9.00 -17.44 -12.44
CA VAL A 24 10.18 -17.75 -13.26
C VAL A 24 11.45 -17.77 -12.42
N LEU A 25 11.67 -16.79 -11.54
CA LEU A 25 12.86 -16.74 -10.68
C LEU A 25 12.93 -17.95 -9.73
N VAL A 26 11.80 -18.34 -9.16
CA VAL A 26 11.69 -19.55 -8.32
C VAL A 26 11.88 -20.81 -9.17
N GLY A 27 11.20 -20.92 -10.30
CA GLY A 27 11.26 -22.10 -11.18
C GLY A 27 12.63 -22.34 -11.83
N THR A 28 13.39 -21.26 -12.07
CA THR A 28 14.78 -21.34 -12.58
C THR A 28 15.80 -21.60 -11.48
N GLY A 29 15.41 -21.56 -10.19
CA GLY A 29 16.31 -21.72 -9.06
C GLY A 29 17.20 -20.52 -8.77
N VAL A 30 17.00 -19.39 -9.46
CA VAL A 30 17.69 -18.12 -9.17
C VAL A 30 17.31 -17.61 -7.78
N LEU A 31 16.03 -17.75 -7.43
CA LEU A 31 15.54 -17.42 -6.10
C LEU A 31 15.30 -18.72 -5.30
N PRO A 32 16.09 -19.01 -4.26
CA PRO A 32 15.89 -20.21 -3.45
C PRO A 32 14.55 -20.11 -2.73
N PHE A 33 13.67 -21.07 -2.99
CA PHE A 33 12.33 -21.12 -2.42
C PHE A 33 12.11 -22.45 -1.70
N ALA A 34 11.69 -22.37 -0.45
CA ALA A 34 11.29 -23.51 0.36
C ALA A 34 9.99 -23.17 1.09
N ALA A 35 8.96 -23.98 0.87
CA ALA A 35 7.67 -23.86 1.55
C ALA A 35 7.35 -25.17 2.30
N PRO A 36 8.05 -25.46 3.41
CA PRO A 36 7.77 -26.64 4.21
C PRO A 36 6.37 -26.55 4.82
N ALA A 37 5.71 -27.70 4.95
CA ALA A 37 4.46 -27.79 5.69
C ALA A 37 4.76 -27.63 7.19
N ILE A 38 4.58 -26.42 7.69
CA ILE A 38 4.73 -26.06 9.10
C ILE A 38 3.40 -25.61 9.68
N THR A 39 3.24 -25.72 11.00
CA THR A 39 2.18 -25.06 11.74
C THR A 39 2.73 -23.85 12.48
N VAL A 40 1.86 -22.88 12.73
CA VAL A 40 2.19 -21.65 13.44
C VAL A 40 1.14 -21.45 14.54
N PRO A 41 1.55 -21.13 15.78
CA PRO A 41 0.61 -20.78 16.83
C PRO A 41 -0.06 -19.45 16.52
N MET A 42 -1.39 -19.43 16.48
CA MET A 42 -2.19 -18.24 16.20
C MET A 42 -3.45 -18.25 17.09
N PHE A 43 -3.64 -17.20 17.89
CA PHE A 43 -4.79 -17.04 18.80
C PHE A 43 -5.07 -18.28 19.70
N GLY A 44 -4.01 -18.96 20.16
CA GLY A 44 -4.13 -20.14 21.03
C GLY A 44 -4.41 -21.46 20.30
N ALA A 45 -4.41 -21.48 18.96
CA ALA A 45 -4.53 -22.68 18.14
C ALA A 45 -3.33 -22.85 17.20
N GLU A 46 -2.95 -24.08 16.91
CA GLU A 46 -1.97 -24.40 15.85
C GLU A 46 -2.69 -24.41 14.50
N VAL A 47 -2.29 -23.49 13.61
CA VAL A 47 -2.86 -23.40 12.26
C VAL A 47 -1.78 -23.71 11.21
N PRO A 48 -2.15 -24.25 10.04
CA PRO A 48 -1.19 -24.42 8.93
C PRO A 48 -0.56 -23.08 8.55
N GLY A 49 0.77 -23.02 8.41
CA GLY A 49 1.50 -21.78 8.12
C GLY A 49 1.11 -21.12 6.80
N ILE A 50 0.54 -21.87 5.86
CA ILE A 50 -0.03 -21.33 4.61
C ILE A 50 -1.27 -20.46 4.86
N LEU A 51 -2.01 -20.70 5.96
CA LEU A 51 -3.28 -20.03 6.24
C LEU A 51 -3.08 -18.52 6.54
N PRO A 52 -2.13 -18.10 7.41
CA PRO A 52 -1.75 -16.68 7.54
C PRO A 52 -1.30 -16.03 6.22
N LEU A 53 -0.55 -16.74 5.39
CA LEU A 53 -0.11 -16.22 4.09
C LEU A 53 -1.31 -15.95 3.16
N LEU A 54 -2.26 -16.87 3.10
CA LEU A 54 -3.49 -16.71 2.33
C LEU A 54 -4.37 -15.59 2.91
N TRP A 55 -4.39 -15.43 4.24
CA TRP A 55 -5.10 -14.32 4.87
C TRP A 55 -4.51 -12.97 4.47
N VAL A 56 -3.19 -12.82 4.55
CA VAL A 56 -2.50 -11.58 4.17
C VAL A 56 -2.70 -11.30 2.68
N GLY A 57 -2.36 -12.25 1.80
CA GLY A 57 -2.43 -12.03 0.35
C GLY A 57 -3.86 -11.98 -0.19
N GLY A 58 -4.73 -12.88 0.26
CA GLY A 58 -6.08 -13.04 -0.28
C GLY A 58 -7.09 -12.06 0.33
N VAL A 59 -7.03 -11.83 1.64
CA VAL A 59 -8.02 -11.00 2.35
C VAL A 59 -7.49 -9.60 2.60
N ALA A 60 -6.39 -9.47 3.35
CA ALA A 60 -5.89 -8.16 3.77
C ALA A 60 -5.43 -7.31 2.58
N THR A 61 -4.60 -7.85 1.69
CA THR A 61 -4.11 -7.14 0.50
C THR A 61 -5.25 -6.79 -0.46
N THR A 62 -6.14 -7.75 -0.78
CA THR A 62 -7.25 -7.50 -1.71
C THR A 62 -8.19 -6.42 -1.18
N LEU A 63 -8.58 -6.50 0.09
CA LEU A 63 -9.46 -5.49 0.71
C LEU A 63 -8.76 -4.15 0.83
N GLY A 64 -7.49 -4.12 1.24
CA GLY A 64 -6.69 -2.90 1.32
C GLY A 64 -6.61 -2.19 -0.03
N TYR A 65 -6.32 -2.94 -1.10
CA TYR A 65 -6.28 -2.39 -2.46
C TYR A 65 -7.65 -1.93 -2.94
N ALA A 66 -8.69 -2.73 -2.75
CA ALA A 66 -10.05 -2.38 -3.19
C ALA A 66 -10.53 -1.12 -2.49
N LEU A 67 -10.38 -1.04 -1.17
CA LEU A 67 -10.74 0.12 -0.38
C LEU A 67 -9.88 1.33 -0.76
N GLY A 68 -8.58 1.16 -0.96
CA GLY A 68 -7.68 2.24 -1.39
C GLY A 68 -8.07 2.81 -2.75
N VAL A 69 -8.32 1.95 -3.74
CA VAL A 69 -8.73 2.35 -5.10
C VAL A 69 -10.09 3.06 -5.08
N ILE A 70 -11.02 2.62 -4.23
CA ILE A 70 -12.33 3.27 -4.06
C ILE A 70 -12.20 4.60 -3.32
N ALA A 71 -11.36 4.67 -2.28
CA ALA A 71 -11.24 5.83 -1.41
C ALA A 71 -10.53 7.01 -2.08
N VAL A 72 -9.48 6.76 -2.88
CA VAL A 72 -8.65 7.81 -3.50
C VAL A 72 -9.48 8.84 -4.30
N PRO A 73 -10.40 8.43 -5.20
CA PRO A 73 -11.28 9.37 -5.90
C PRO A 73 -12.27 10.11 -4.99
N LEU A 74 -12.67 9.52 -3.86
CA LEU A 74 -13.70 10.07 -2.97
C LEU A 74 -13.17 11.18 -2.07
N ILE A 75 -11.94 11.05 -1.57
CA ILE A 75 -11.32 11.99 -0.61
C ILE A 75 -10.30 12.93 -1.26
N GLY A 76 -9.97 12.69 -2.53
CA GLY A 76 -8.95 13.42 -3.27
C GLY A 76 -7.53 12.94 -2.96
N SER A 77 -6.63 13.09 -3.95
CA SER A 77 -5.23 12.59 -3.91
C SER A 77 -4.46 13.06 -2.68
N ARG A 78 -4.69 14.32 -2.26
CA ARG A 78 -4.04 14.93 -1.10
C ARG A 78 -4.43 14.23 0.20
N VAL A 79 -5.72 14.04 0.48
CA VAL A 79 -6.18 13.36 1.71
C VAL A 79 -5.80 11.89 1.67
N ALA A 80 -5.88 11.25 0.49
CA ALA A 80 -5.51 9.85 0.32
C ALA A 80 -4.04 9.57 0.63
N SER A 81 -3.13 10.47 0.22
CA SER A 81 -1.70 10.35 0.58
C SER A 81 -1.49 10.40 2.10
N PHE A 82 -2.23 11.25 2.82
CA PHE A 82 -2.15 11.30 4.29
C PHE A 82 -2.69 10.04 4.97
N VAL A 83 -3.79 9.50 4.46
CA VAL A 83 -4.33 8.23 4.96
C VAL A 83 -3.34 7.09 4.70
N GLY A 84 -2.66 7.08 3.55
CA GLY A 84 -1.61 6.11 3.26
C GLY A 84 -0.41 6.23 4.22
N LEU A 85 0.00 7.45 4.57
CA LEU A 85 1.10 7.65 5.53
C LEU A 85 0.73 7.24 6.96
N SER A 86 -0.56 7.34 7.35
CA SER A 86 -0.99 6.92 8.69
C SER A 86 -1.10 5.40 8.85
N GLU A 87 -1.13 4.64 7.75
CA GLU A 87 -1.18 3.18 7.76
C GLU A 87 -0.10 2.56 8.65
N VAL A 88 1.12 3.10 8.62
CA VAL A 88 2.25 2.61 9.44
C VAL A 88 1.95 2.70 10.94
N LEU A 89 1.26 3.76 11.39
CA LEU A 89 0.88 3.93 12.79
C LEU A 89 -0.21 2.93 13.19
N PHE A 90 -1.17 2.69 12.30
CA PHE A 90 -2.20 1.67 12.51
C PHE A 90 -1.59 0.26 12.52
N ALA A 91 -0.66 -0.04 11.62
CA ALA A 91 0.05 -1.32 11.57
C ALA A 91 0.81 -1.59 12.87
N LEU A 92 1.51 -0.58 13.41
CA LEU A 92 2.18 -0.68 14.71
C LEU A 92 1.18 -0.90 15.85
N GLY A 93 0.07 -0.17 15.86
CA GLY A 93 -0.99 -0.35 16.86
C GLY A 93 -1.64 -1.73 16.80
N PHE A 94 -1.88 -2.25 15.60
CA PHE A 94 -2.42 -3.59 15.39
C PHE A 94 -1.41 -4.68 15.75
N ALA A 95 -0.12 -4.52 15.45
CA ALA A 95 0.92 -5.45 15.90
C ALA A 95 0.97 -5.51 17.43
N TRP A 96 0.92 -4.35 18.09
CA TRP A 96 0.87 -4.30 19.55
C TRP A 96 -0.37 -4.98 20.12
N LEU A 97 -1.55 -4.74 19.54
CA LEU A 97 -2.82 -5.27 20.02
C LEU A 97 -3.04 -6.76 19.72
N LEU A 98 -2.73 -7.19 18.49
CA LEU A 98 -3.03 -8.53 17.97
C LEU A 98 -1.89 -9.51 18.18
N LEU A 99 -0.64 -9.06 18.10
CA LEU A 99 0.55 -9.91 18.25
C LEU A 99 1.20 -9.77 19.65
N GLY A 100 0.78 -8.78 20.44
CA GLY A 100 1.36 -8.53 21.76
C GLY A 100 2.79 -7.98 21.72
N GLU A 101 3.24 -7.51 20.55
CA GLU A 101 4.57 -6.93 20.39
C GLU A 101 4.64 -5.56 21.05
N THR A 102 5.32 -5.45 22.20
CA THR A 102 5.51 -4.17 22.87
C THR A 102 6.40 -3.25 22.03
N PRO A 103 5.92 -2.07 21.59
CA PRO A 103 6.72 -1.19 20.76
C PRO A 103 8.00 -0.78 21.47
N ALA A 104 9.13 -0.96 20.80
CA ALA A 104 10.41 -0.55 21.35
C ALA A 104 10.45 0.98 21.53
N PRO A 105 11.13 1.53 22.55
CA PRO A 105 11.24 2.98 22.73
C PRO A 105 11.70 3.73 21.48
N VAL A 106 12.56 3.12 20.66
CA VAL A 106 13.03 3.67 19.38
C VAL A 106 11.94 3.76 18.30
N GLN A 107 10.91 2.91 18.33
CA GLN A 107 9.80 2.99 17.39
C GLN A 107 8.93 4.23 17.64
N PHE A 108 8.84 4.71 18.88
CA PHE A 108 8.19 5.99 19.16
C PHE A 108 8.96 7.16 18.56
N LEU A 109 10.29 7.11 18.53
CA LEU A 109 11.11 8.09 17.83
C LEU A 109 10.86 8.01 16.32
N GLY A 110 10.85 6.82 15.74
CA GLY A 110 10.52 6.62 14.32
C GLY A 110 9.11 7.11 13.96
N GLY A 111 8.12 6.82 14.80
CA GLY A 111 6.74 7.30 14.66
C GLY A 111 6.64 8.82 14.75
N ALA A 112 7.39 9.44 15.67
CA ALA A 112 7.46 10.90 15.78
C ALA A 112 8.08 11.54 14.53
N VAL A 113 9.15 10.96 13.99
CA VAL A 113 9.78 11.42 12.73
C VAL A 113 8.82 11.29 11.54
N LEU A 114 8.09 10.17 11.43
CA LEU A 114 7.06 10.01 10.41
C LEU A 114 5.97 11.07 10.52
N LEU A 115 5.43 11.29 11.72
CA LEU A 115 4.42 12.32 11.98
C LEU A 115 4.93 13.72 11.65
N ALA A 116 6.18 14.03 12.02
CA ALA A 116 6.80 15.31 11.70
C ALA A 116 6.93 15.51 10.17
N GLY A 117 7.37 14.49 9.44
CA GLY A 117 7.43 14.52 7.98
C GLY A 117 6.05 14.76 7.34
N VAL A 118 5.02 14.09 7.85
CA VAL A 118 3.63 14.29 7.41
C VAL A 118 3.17 15.74 7.63
N VAL A 119 3.45 16.30 8.80
CA VAL A 119 3.08 17.69 9.14
C VAL A 119 3.82 18.69 8.24
N LEU A 120 5.13 18.52 8.03
CA LEU A 120 5.92 19.42 7.16
C LEU A 120 5.38 19.45 5.73
N VAL A 121 5.09 18.28 5.13
CA VAL A 121 4.50 18.18 3.79
C VAL A 121 3.12 18.84 3.74
N ARG A 122 2.31 18.68 4.80
CA ARG A 122 1.00 19.33 4.91
C ARG A 122 1.09 20.85 4.86
N MET A 123 2.10 21.42 5.51
CA MET A 123 2.32 22.87 5.57
C MET A 123 2.70 23.43 4.20
N ASP A 124 3.63 22.77 3.49
CA ASP A 124 4.07 23.17 2.15
C ASP A 124 2.94 23.10 1.10
N ALA A 125 2.10 22.06 1.17
CA ALA A 125 0.96 21.90 0.27
C ALA A 125 -0.13 22.99 0.44
N THR A 126 -0.09 23.78 1.51
CA THR A 126 -1.04 24.88 1.76
C THR A 126 -0.67 26.14 0.95
N ASP A 127 0.51 26.19 0.32
CA ASP A 127 0.88 27.27 -0.60
C ASP A 127 0.21 27.12 -2.00
N PRO A 128 -0.32 28.21 -2.59
CA PRO A 128 -1.22 28.18 -3.75
C PRO A 128 -0.55 27.85 -5.10
N VAL A 129 0.64 27.24 -5.10
CA VAL A 129 1.46 27.00 -6.30
C VAL A 129 0.85 25.93 -7.22
N GLU A 130 0.08 24.99 -6.68
CA GLU A 130 -0.47 23.84 -7.43
C GLU A 130 -1.59 24.22 -8.43
N ARG A 131 -2.24 25.39 -8.25
CA ARG A 131 -3.24 25.92 -9.22
C ARG A 131 -2.63 26.27 -10.59
N ARG A 132 -1.32 26.50 -10.69
CA ARG A 132 -0.67 26.96 -11.93
C ARG A 132 -0.40 25.81 -12.92
N THR A 133 -0.19 24.59 -12.43
CA THR A 133 0.13 23.43 -13.28
C THR A 133 -1.11 22.88 -13.98
N GLU A 134 -2.29 22.98 -13.34
CA GLU A 134 -3.56 22.56 -13.94
C GLU A 134 -4.00 23.46 -15.11
N THR A 135 -3.72 24.76 -15.05
CA THR A 135 -4.08 25.70 -16.13
C THR A 135 -3.13 25.62 -17.35
N ALA A 136 -1.93 25.05 -17.20
CA ALA A 136 -0.93 24.99 -18.25
C ALA A 136 -1.14 23.84 -19.26
N THR A 137 -2.02 22.88 -18.95
CA THR A 137 -2.19 21.65 -19.77
C THR A 137 -3.35 21.76 -20.77
N ILE A 138 -4.02 22.90 -20.91
CA ILE A 138 -5.03 23.07 -21.97
C ILE A 138 -4.30 23.07 -23.32
N PRO A 139 -4.52 22.08 -24.20
CA PRO A 139 -3.96 22.12 -25.53
C PRO A 139 -4.66 23.24 -26.29
N VAL A 140 -3.90 24.23 -26.76
CA VAL A 140 -4.40 25.23 -27.71
C VAL A 140 -4.75 24.49 -29.01
N VAL A 141 -6.05 24.33 -29.27
CA VAL A 141 -6.56 23.89 -30.57
C VAL A 141 -6.35 25.03 -31.57
N PRO A 142 -5.63 24.84 -32.69
CA PRO A 142 -5.59 25.85 -33.75
C PRO A 142 -6.95 25.88 -34.43
N ALA A 143 -7.63 27.02 -34.37
CA ALA A 143 -8.88 27.25 -35.09
C ALA A 143 -8.61 27.36 -36.61
N PRO A 144 -9.44 26.74 -37.48
CA PRO A 144 -9.67 27.23 -38.82
C PRO A 144 -10.70 28.38 -38.86
#